data_AF-A0A7C6HM42-F1
#
_entry.id   AF-A0A7C6HM42-F1
#
_cell.length_a   1.000
_cell.length_b   1.000
_cell.length_c   1.000
_cell.angle_alpha   90.00
_cell.angle_beta   90.00
_cell.angle_gamma   90.00
#
_symmetry.space_group_name_H-M   'P 1'
#
loop_
_entity.id
_entity.type
_entity.pdbx_description
1 polymer ?
#
loop_
_entity_poly.entity_id
_entity_poly.type
_entity_poly.pdbx_seq_one_letter_code
_entity_poly.pdbx_strand_id
1 'polypeptide(L)'
;MNSGLYKIPTAENETIKDYAPGSPERASLKKELERQSNVVVEIPAYIDGKPYFTSNKEYVVMPHDHDHVLAEVSLADDEGIELAIESSLAAKEKWDRMPWQHRASIFLKAMNLAKGPWRDRLNASTMLGQSKTCFQAEIDAACELSDFFSYNLSAMQDIYEFQPKQTPGAWNRMEYRGLDGFVLAISPFNFTALGANLSCAPALMGNTVIWKPARTAMLSNYYFYMMLLEAGLPPGVINFLPASGSAISRL
;
A
#
# COMPACT_ATOMS: atom_id res chain seq x y z
N MET A 1 -9.24 5.81 28.06
CA MET A 1 -7.77 5.71 28.18
C MET A 1 -7.44 4.31 28.63
N ASN A 2 -6.54 3.64 27.92
CA ASN A 2 -6.09 2.29 28.26
C ASN A 2 -4.73 2.39 28.95
N SER A 3 -4.51 1.66 30.04
CA SER A 3 -3.32 1.80 30.91
C SER A 3 -2.22 0.78 30.60
N GLY A 4 -2.36 0.00 29.53
CA GLY A 4 -1.39 -1.03 29.14
C GLY A 4 -0.21 -0.51 28.33
N LEU A 5 0.93 -1.14 28.50
CA LEU A 5 2.07 -1.04 27.58
C LEU A 5 1.96 -2.19 26.58
N TYR A 6 1.65 -1.87 25.33
CA TYR A 6 1.44 -2.85 24.26
C TYR A 6 2.71 -3.06 23.46
N LYS A 7 2.93 -4.30 23.03
CA LYS A 7 4.01 -4.66 22.12
C LYS A 7 3.44 -5.16 20.79
N ILE A 8 4.05 -4.70 19.72
CA ILE A 8 3.91 -5.24 18.37
C ILE A 8 4.48 -6.67 18.36
N PRO A 9 3.89 -7.60 17.58
CA PRO A 9 4.46 -8.92 17.39
C PRO A 9 5.92 -8.85 16.89
N THR A 10 6.75 -9.82 17.29
CA THR A 10 8.12 -9.91 16.81
C THR A 10 8.16 -9.92 15.28
N ALA A 11 9.06 -9.12 14.70
CA ALA A 11 9.25 -9.11 13.25
C ALA A 11 9.93 -10.40 12.79
N GLU A 12 9.37 -11.02 11.75
CA GLU A 12 9.87 -12.25 11.16
C GLU A 12 9.71 -12.19 9.64
N ASN A 13 10.71 -12.67 8.91
CA ASN A 13 10.61 -12.78 7.46
C ASN A 13 9.52 -13.78 7.06
N GLU A 14 8.72 -13.39 6.09
CA GLU A 14 7.71 -14.23 5.51
C GLU A 14 8.33 -15.39 4.71
N THR A 15 7.77 -16.59 4.88
CA THR A 15 8.25 -17.77 4.17
C THR A 15 7.97 -17.66 2.68
N ILE A 16 9.01 -17.88 1.87
CA ILE A 16 8.93 -17.94 0.40
C ILE A 16 8.34 -19.30 0.01
N LYS A 17 7.28 -19.30 -0.80
CA LYS A 17 6.73 -20.50 -1.42
C LYS A 17 7.47 -20.85 -2.71
N ASP A 18 7.70 -22.13 -2.96
CA ASP A 18 8.52 -22.59 -4.09
C ASP A 18 7.72 -22.78 -5.40
N TYR A 19 6.40 -22.97 -5.32
CA TYR A 19 5.52 -23.28 -6.45
C TYR A 19 5.96 -24.53 -7.24
N ALA A 20 6.43 -25.55 -6.53
CA ALA A 20 6.83 -26.83 -7.10
C ALA A 20 5.70 -27.51 -7.91
N PRO A 21 6.02 -28.35 -8.90
CA PRO A 21 5.00 -29.11 -9.62
C PRO A 21 4.11 -29.92 -8.66
N GLY A 22 2.79 -29.73 -8.77
CA GLY A 22 1.80 -30.42 -7.94
C GLY A 22 1.51 -29.75 -6.58
N SER A 23 2.19 -28.67 -6.23
CA SER A 23 1.94 -27.97 -4.96
C SER A 23 0.62 -27.20 -4.96
N PRO A 24 -0.05 -27.05 -3.80
CA PRO A 24 -1.34 -26.37 -3.71
C PRO A 24 -1.25 -24.90 -4.10
N GLU A 25 -0.18 -24.19 -3.72
CA GLU A 25 0.02 -22.78 -4.08
C GLU A 25 0.25 -22.58 -5.58
N ARG A 26 0.84 -23.56 -6.29
CA ARG A 26 0.92 -23.51 -7.74
C ARG A 26 -0.44 -23.65 -8.38
N ALA A 27 -1.28 -24.54 -7.85
CA ALA A 27 -2.64 -24.74 -8.36
C ALA A 27 -3.51 -23.49 -8.14
N SER A 28 -3.45 -22.89 -6.95
CA SER A 28 -4.22 -21.70 -6.61
C SER A 28 -3.77 -20.45 -7.38
N LEU A 29 -2.45 -20.23 -7.50
CA LEU A 29 -1.90 -19.14 -8.31
C LEU A 29 -2.29 -19.26 -9.78
N LYS A 30 -2.26 -20.48 -10.36
CA LYS A 30 -2.72 -20.70 -11.74
C LYS A 30 -4.18 -20.30 -11.95
N LYS A 31 -5.05 -20.68 -11.01
CA LYS A 31 -6.47 -20.30 -11.06
C LYS A 31 -6.65 -18.79 -11.00
N GLU A 32 -5.85 -18.10 -10.20
CA GLU A 32 -5.91 -16.65 -10.08
C GLU A 32 -5.34 -15.93 -11.30
N LEU A 33 -4.28 -16.45 -11.92
CA LEU A 33 -3.76 -15.97 -13.21
C LEU A 33 -4.82 -16.06 -14.29
N GLU A 34 -5.48 -17.22 -14.43
CA GLU A 34 -6.56 -17.43 -15.39
C GLU A 34 -7.75 -16.49 -15.12
N ARG A 35 -8.13 -16.31 -13.86
CA ARG A 35 -9.22 -15.40 -13.50
C ARG A 35 -8.90 -13.96 -13.92
N GLN A 36 -7.69 -13.48 -13.60
CA GLN A 36 -7.30 -12.11 -13.89
C GLN A 36 -7.05 -11.85 -15.38
N SER A 37 -6.53 -12.82 -16.13
CA SER A 37 -6.37 -12.70 -17.59
C SER A 37 -7.69 -12.72 -18.36
N ASN A 38 -8.80 -13.08 -17.73
CA ASN A 38 -10.11 -13.11 -18.38
C ASN A 38 -11.01 -11.92 -17.99
N VAL A 39 -10.47 -10.96 -17.23
CA VAL A 39 -11.23 -9.79 -16.75
C VAL A 39 -10.44 -8.52 -17.02
N VAL A 40 -11.00 -7.62 -17.81
CA VAL A 40 -10.49 -6.24 -17.91
C VAL A 40 -11.00 -5.46 -16.71
N VAL A 41 -10.09 -5.05 -15.83
CA VAL A 41 -10.42 -4.33 -14.59
C VAL A 41 -10.56 -2.84 -14.87
N GLU A 42 -11.63 -2.21 -14.41
CA GLU A 42 -11.70 -0.75 -14.36
C GLU A 42 -11.01 -0.24 -13.07
N ILE A 43 -10.00 0.61 -13.24
CA ILE A 43 -9.19 1.17 -12.15
C ILE A 43 -9.43 2.68 -12.09
N PRO A 44 -10.26 3.18 -11.16
CA PRO A 44 -10.37 4.61 -10.93
C PRO A 44 -9.24 5.12 -10.02
N ALA A 45 -9.11 6.43 -9.92
CA ALA A 45 -8.50 7.02 -8.74
C ALA A 45 -9.39 6.74 -7.51
N TYR A 46 -8.81 6.70 -6.32
CA TYR A 46 -9.57 6.68 -5.06
C TYR A 46 -9.19 7.89 -4.22
N ILE A 47 -10.17 8.75 -4.01
CA ILE A 47 -10.06 10.00 -3.25
C ILE A 47 -11.07 9.93 -2.12
N ASP A 48 -10.62 10.19 -0.88
CA ASP A 48 -11.45 10.04 0.32
C ASP A 48 -12.12 8.65 0.40
N GLY A 49 -11.38 7.60 0.01
CA GLY A 49 -11.87 6.22 -0.01
C GLY A 49 -12.98 5.93 -1.03
N LYS A 50 -13.26 6.85 -1.95
CA LYS A 50 -14.29 6.71 -2.99
C LYS A 50 -13.66 6.72 -4.39
N PRO A 51 -14.20 5.93 -5.33
CA PRO A 51 -13.70 5.93 -6.69
C PRO A 51 -14.01 7.27 -7.39
N TYR A 52 -13.02 7.80 -8.10
CA TYR A 52 -13.09 8.99 -8.94
C TYR A 52 -12.73 8.62 -10.38
N PHE A 53 -13.69 8.83 -11.27
CA PHE A 53 -13.58 8.46 -12.68
C PHE A 53 -13.42 9.71 -13.53
N THR A 54 -12.59 9.59 -14.57
CA THR A 54 -12.39 10.62 -15.58
C THR A 54 -12.53 10.00 -16.96
N SER A 55 -12.73 10.82 -17.99
CA SER A 55 -12.73 10.37 -19.38
C SER A 55 -11.31 10.10 -19.91
N ASN A 56 -10.26 10.57 -19.21
CA ASN A 56 -8.88 10.34 -19.62
C ASN A 56 -8.43 8.94 -19.19
N LYS A 57 -8.54 8.00 -20.11
CA LYS A 57 -8.24 6.59 -19.85
C LYS A 57 -6.87 6.18 -20.36
N GLU A 58 -6.19 5.33 -19.60
CA GLU A 58 -5.01 4.60 -20.03
C GLU A 58 -5.20 3.10 -19.86
N TYR A 59 -4.62 2.31 -20.75
CA TYR A 59 -4.67 0.85 -20.67
C TYR A 59 -3.40 0.29 -20.04
N VAL A 60 -3.59 -0.76 -19.23
CA VAL A 60 -2.54 -1.62 -18.71
C VAL A 60 -2.63 -2.94 -19.46
N VAL A 61 -1.51 -3.39 -20.01
CA VAL A 61 -1.40 -4.62 -20.81
C VAL A 61 -0.44 -5.59 -20.16
N MET A 62 -0.45 -6.86 -20.57
CA MET A 62 0.61 -7.80 -20.20
C MET A 62 1.89 -7.47 -20.97
N PRO A 63 3.05 -7.18 -20.31
CA PRO A 63 4.25 -6.86 -21.07
C PRO A 63 4.78 -8.01 -21.95
N HIS A 64 4.44 -9.26 -21.61
CA HIS A 64 4.78 -10.46 -22.40
C HIS A 64 3.72 -10.84 -23.45
N ASP A 65 2.58 -10.13 -23.48
CA ASP A 65 1.50 -10.27 -24.46
C ASP A 65 0.78 -8.91 -24.58
N HIS A 66 1.43 -7.95 -25.23
CA HIS A 66 1.03 -6.53 -25.17
C HIS A 66 -0.33 -6.23 -25.82
N ASP A 67 -0.87 -7.16 -26.61
CA ASP A 67 -2.22 -7.06 -27.18
C ASP A 67 -3.30 -7.42 -26.15
N HIS A 68 -2.91 -8.05 -25.05
CA HIS A 68 -3.79 -8.44 -23.96
C HIS A 68 -3.96 -7.30 -22.94
N VAL A 69 -5.14 -6.71 -22.90
CA VAL A 69 -5.50 -5.65 -21.95
C VAL A 69 -5.94 -6.25 -20.61
N LEU A 70 -5.29 -5.83 -19.53
CA LEU A 70 -5.60 -6.22 -18.16
C LEU A 70 -6.51 -5.21 -17.43
N ALA A 71 -6.35 -3.93 -17.74
CA ALA A 71 -7.11 -2.89 -17.07
C ALA A 71 -7.29 -1.62 -17.91
N GLU A 72 -8.39 -0.93 -17.65
CA GLU A 72 -8.65 0.44 -18.08
C GLU A 72 -8.56 1.36 -16.86
N VAL A 73 -7.66 2.33 -16.90
CA VAL A 73 -7.29 3.20 -15.77
C VAL A 73 -7.80 4.61 -16.02
N SER A 74 -8.56 5.17 -15.08
CA SER A 74 -8.95 6.58 -15.11
C SER A 74 -7.82 7.43 -14.51
N LEU A 75 -7.21 8.29 -15.31
CA LEU A 75 -6.20 9.22 -14.83
C LEU A 75 -6.86 10.44 -14.19
N ALA A 76 -6.50 10.75 -12.95
CA ALA A 76 -6.90 11.96 -12.28
C ALA A 76 -6.48 13.20 -13.08
N ASP A 77 -7.40 14.13 -13.20
CA ASP A 77 -7.21 15.47 -13.72
C ASP A 77 -6.86 16.46 -12.59
N ASP A 78 -6.76 17.74 -12.92
CA ASP A 78 -6.40 18.79 -11.95
C ASP A 78 -7.43 18.89 -10.80
N GLU A 79 -8.71 18.66 -11.07
CA GLU A 79 -9.75 18.60 -10.05
C GLU A 79 -9.55 17.40 -9.12
N GLY A 80 -9.30 16.20 -9.67
CA GLY A 80 -9.00 15.03 -8.87
C GLY A 80 -7.74 15.18 -8.00
N ILE A 81 -6.73 15.90 -8.49
CA ILE A 81 -5.52 16.21 -7.72
C ILE A 81 -5.85 17.14 -6.54
N GLU A 82 -6.59 18.22 -6.77
CA GLU A 82 -6.98 19.15 -5.70
C GLU A 82 -7.84 18.45 -4.63
N LEU A 83 -8.83 17.65 -5.05
CA LEU A 83 -9.65 16.85 -4.14
C LEU A 83 -8.81 15.88 -3.29
N ALA A 84 -7.75 15.29 -3.86
CA ALA A 84 -6.83 14.42 -3.12
C ALA A 84 -5.99 15.18 -2.08
N ILE A 85 -5.59 16.42 -2.38
CA ILE A 85 -4.91 17.31 -1.42
C ILE A 85 -5.86 17.66 -0.28
N GLU A 86 -7.04 18.17 -0.60
CA GLU A 86 -8.05 18.56 0.39
C GLU A 86 -8.42 17.37 1.30
N SER A 87 -8.65 16.19 0.72
CA SER A 87 -8.92 14.96 1.46
C SER A 87 -7.76 14.59 2.39
N SER A 88 -6.52 14.65 1.90
CA SER A 88 -5.33 14.32 2.70
C SER A 88 -5.16 15.29 3.88
N LEU A 89 -5.39 16.58 3.67
CA LEU A 89 -5.28 17.59 4.72
C LEU A 89 -6.41 17.46 5.74
N ALA A 90 -7.64 17.17 5.29
CA ALA A 90 -8.79 16.97 6.17
C ALA A 90 -8.65 15.73 7.07
N ALA A 91 -8.06 14.65 6.57
CA ALA A 91 -7.84 13.42 7.35
C ALA A 91 -6.66 13.52 8.34
N LYS A 92 -5.73 14.46 8.13
CA LYS A 92 -4.41 14.48 8.79
C LYS A 92 -4.50 14.54 10.31
N GLU A 93 -5.25 15.50 10.86
CA GLU A 93 -5.28 15.70 12.32
C GLU A 93 -5.85 14.47 13.04
N LYS A 94 -6.97 13.93 12.54
CA LYS A 94 -7.61 12.76 13.14
C LYS A 94 -6.72 11.53 13.06
N TRP A 95 -6.01 11.35 11.95
CA TRP A 95 -5.10 10.22 11.75
C TRP A 95 -3.85 10.30 12.64
N ASP A 96 -3.24 11.47 12.72
CA ASP A 96 -2.03 11.70 13.53
C ASP A 96 -2.31 11.57 15.03
N ARG A 97 -3.48 12.06 15.48
CA ARG A 97 -3.93 11.92 16.88
C ARG A 97 -4.44 10.52 17.24
N MET A 98 -4.68 9.65 16.26
CA MET A 98 -5.09 8.28 16.54
C MET A 98 -3.98 7.59 17.37
N PRO A 99 -4.30 6.89 18.47
CA PRO A 99 -3.28 6.15 19.21
C PRO A 99 -2.54 5.20 18.28
N TRP A 100 -1.21 5.17 18.37
CA TRP A 100 -0.38 4.47 17.39
C TRP A 100 -0.69 2.99 17.27
N GLN A 101 -1.19 2.35 18.34
CA GLN A 101 -1.58 0.95 18.35
C GLN A 101 -2.75 0.68 17.39
N HIS A 102 -3.68 1.63 17.28
CA HIS A 102 -4.79 1.53 16.35
C HIS A 102 -4.32 1.73 14.91
N ARG A 103 -3.41 2.68 14.66
CA ARG A 103 -2.74 2.80 13.34
C ARG A 103 -2.02 1.50 12.97
N ALA A 104 -1.19 0.99 13.88
CA ALA A 104 -0.46 -0.26 13.71
C ALA A 104 -1.38 -1.46 13.42
N SER A 105 -2.54 -1.54 14.07
CA SER A 105 -3.48 -2.64 13.88
C SER A 105 -4.01 -2.77 12.45
N ILE A 106 -4.17 -1.65 11.74
CA ILE A 106 -4.60 -1.63 10.33
C ILE A 106 -3.52 -2.28 9.45
N PHE A 107 -2.25 -1.87 9.62
CA PHE A 107 -1.15 -2.42 8.83
C PHE A 107 -0.79 -3.86 9.24
N LEU A 108 -1.00 -4.23 10.50
CA LEU A 108 -0.88 -5.62 10.95
C LEU A 108 -1.96 -6.50 10.29
N LYS A 109 -3.19 -6.00 10.16
CA LYS A 109 -4.24 -6.68 9.39
C LYS A 109 -3.90 -6.76 7.91
N ALA A 110 -3.41 -5.68 7.30
CA ALA A 110 -2.96 -5.67 5.90
C ALA A 110 -1.86 -6.69 5.63
N MET A 111 -0.87 -6.80 6.53
CA MET A 111 0.17 -7.83 6.47
C MET A 111 -0.43 -9.24 6.46
N ASN A 112 -1.36 -9.56 7.37
CA ASN A 112 -1.99 -10.88 7.41
C ASN A 112 -2.85 -11.18 6.17
N LEU A 113 -3.52 -10.15 5.62
CA LEU A 113 -4.24 -10.28 4.35
C LEU A 113 -3.28 -10.66 3.21
N ALA A 114 -2.14 -9.96 3.11
CA ALA A 114 -1.12 -10.22 2.09
C ALA A 114 -0.48 -11.61 2.23
N LYS A 115 -0.18 -12.04 3.47
CA LYS A 115 0.37 -13.38 3.75
C LYS A 115 -0.60 -14.50 3.39
N GLY A 116 -1.90 -14.26 3.60
CA GLY A 116 -2.97 -15.25 3.44
C GLY A 116 -3.84 -15.02 2.19
N PRO A 117 -5.09 -14.57 2.37
CA PRO A 117 -6.12 -14.62 1.31
C PRO A 117 -5.84 -13.73 0.09
N TRP A 118 -5.01 -12.69 0.21
CA TRP A 118 -4.67 -11.80 -0.90
C TRP A 118 -3.39 -12.20 -1.64
N ARG A 119 -2.61 -13.17 -1.13
CA ARG A 119 -1.28 -13.52 -1.67
C ARG A 119 -1.31 -13.83 -3.17
N ASP A 120 -2.19 -14.74 -3.58
CA ASP A 120 -2.28 -15.15 -4.98
C ASP A 120 -2.77 -14.01 -5.88
N ARG A 121 -3.66 -13.14 -5.38
CA ARG A 121 -4.18 -12.00 -6.15
C ARG A 121 -3.09 -10.97 -6.41
N LEU A 122 -2.26 -10.67 -5.40
CA LEU A 122 -1.11 -9.77 -5.51
C LEU A 122 -0.02 -10.37 -6.40
N ASN A 123 0.30 -11.65 -6.24
CA ASN A 123 1.28 -12.34 -7.08
C ASN A 123 0.83 -12.41 -8.54
N ALA A 124 -0.41 -12.84 -8.81
CA ALA A 124 -0.92 -12.95 -10.17
C ALA A 124 -0.94 -11.59 -10.89
N SER A 125 -1.42 -10.53 -10.23
CA SER A 125 -1.44 -9.19 -10.84
C SER A 125 -0.04 -8.65 -11.11
N THR A 126 0.92 -8.95 -10.24
CA THR A 126 2.33 -8.60 -10.43
C THR A 126 2.96 -9.39 -11.58
N MET A 127 2.65 -10.68 -11.71
CA MET A 127 3.11 -11.50 -12.83
C MET A 127 2.54 -10.99 -14.15
N LEU A 128 1.24 -10.74 -14.23
CA LEU A 128 0.56 -10.34 -15.46
C LEU A 128 0.93 -8.91 -15.85
N GLY A 129 0.83 -7.95 -14.92
CA GLY A 129 1.03 -6.52 -15.21
C GLY A 129 2.49 -6.08 -15.30
N GLN A 130 3.40 -6.74 -14.56
CA GLN A 130 4.83 -6.39 -14.53
C GLN A 130 5.72 -7.48 -15.14
N SER A 131 5.12 -8.51 -15.75
CA SER A 131 5.81 -9.63 -16.41
C SER A 131 6.81 -10.39 -15.52
N LYS A 132 6.52 -10.49 -14.23
CA LYS A 132 7.33 -11.26 -13.29
C LYS A 132 7.08 -12.76 -13.43
N THR A 133 8.12 -13.57 -13.19
CA THR A 133 7.94 -15.00 -12.94
C THR A 133 7.26 -15.22 -11.58
N CYS A 134 6.72 -16.41 -11.32
CA CYS A 134 6.09 -16.71 -10.03
C CYS A 134 7.03 -16.47 -8.84
N PHE A 135 8.29 -16.88 -8.96
CA PHE A 135 9.29 -16.62 -7.91
C PHE A 135 9.55 -15.12 -7.72
N GLN A 136 9.69 -14.37 -8.81
CA GLN A 136 9.94 -12.92 -8.75
C GLN A 136 8.75 -12.15 -8.16
N ALA A 137 7.53 -12.61 -8.42
CA ALA A 137 6.33 -12.04 -7.79
C ALA A 137 6.24 -12.42 -6.32
N GLU A 138 6.52 -13.68 -5.96
CA GLU A 138 6.48 -14.17 -4.59
C GLU A 138 7.42 -13.41 -3.65
N ILE A 139 8.66 -13.20 -4.06
CA ILE A 139 9.63 -12.49 -3.22
C ILE A 139 9.30 -11.00 -3.08
N ASP A 140 8.52 -10.43 -4.01
CA ASP A 140 8.13 -9.00 -4.05
C ASP A 140 6.74 -8.79 -3.42
N ALA A 141 5.69 -9.14 -4.16
CA ALA A 141 4.31 -8.78 -3.86
C ALA A 141 3.71 -9.56 -2.68
N ALA A 142 4.39 -10.61 -2.22
CA ALA A 142 4.02 -11.36 -1.03
C ALA A 142 5.04 -11.19 0.10
N CYS A 143 6.27 -11.68 -0.06
CA CYS A 143 7.27 -11.69 1.00
C CYS A 143 7.77 -10.30 1.36
N GLU A 144 8.42 -9.57 0.44
CA GLU A 144 8.96 -8.24 0.73
C GLU A 144 7.88 -7.26 1.17
N LEU A 145 6.69 -7.31 0.55
CA LEU A 145 5.54 -6.50 0.98
C LEU A 145 5.13 -6.80 2.43
N SER A 146 5.02 -8.08 2.80
CA SER A 146 4.66 -8.47 4.17
C SER A 146 5.77 -8.13 5.17
N ASP A 147 7.02 -8.27 4.75
CA ASP A 147 8.19 -7.96 5.57
C ASP A 147 8.30 -6.45 5.81
N PHE A 148 8.02 -5.61 4.82
CA PHE A 148 7.92 -4.16 5.04
C PHE A 148 6.93 -3.84 6.14
N PHE A 149 5.75 -4.45 6.17
CA PHE A 149 4.83 -4.23 7.29
C PHE A 149 5.39 -4.74 8.62
N SER A 150 5.90 -5.97 8.64
CA SER A 150 6.44 -6.59 9.86
C SER A 150 7.55 -5.75 10.49
N TYR A 151 8.55 -5.37 9.68
CA TYR A 151 9.70 -4.60 10.14
C TYR A 151 9.38 -3.12 10.37
N ASN A 152 8.52 -2.48 9.57
CA ASN A 152 8.11 -1.09 9.86
C ASN A 152 7.30 -0.99 11.16
N LEU A 153 6.45 -1.98 11.46
CA LEU A 153 5.71 -2.02 12.73
C LEU A 153 6.68 -2.18 13.92
N SER A 154 7.68 -3.05 13.81
CA SER A 154 8.74 -3.17 14.83
C SER A 154 9.53 -1.87 14.97
N ALA A 155 9.97 -1.28 13.85
CA ALA A 155 10.73 -0.04 13.86
C ALA A 155 9.92 1.13 14.45
N MET A 156 8.61 1.21 14.18
CA MET A 156 7.75 2.20 14.80
C MET A 156 7.74 2.09 16.33
N GLN A 157 7.67 0.87 16.87
CA GLN A 157 7.74 0.65 18.32
C GLN A 157 9.11 1.08 18.85
N ASP A 158 10.20 0.65 18.24
CA ASP A 158 11.56 0.99 18.68
C ASP A 158 11.77 2.52 18.70
N ILE A 159 11.25 3.24 17.70
CA ILE A 159 11.27 4.70 17.65
C ILE A 159 10.49 5.29 18.83
N TYR A 160 9.26 4.85 19.09
CA TYR A 160 8.44 5.42 20.15
C TYR A 160 8.90 5.07 21.57
N GLU A 161 9.59 3.92 21.74
CA GLU A 161 10.22 3.53 23.00
C GLU A 161 11.43 4.39 23.35
N PHE A 162 12.06 5.04 22.37
CA PHE A 162 13.15 5.97 22.62
C PHE A 162 12.64 7.22 23.35
N GLN A 163 13.04 7.39 24.61
CA GLN A 163 12.64 8.51 25.47
C GLN A 163 13.86 9.16 26.14
N PRO A 164 13.80 10.48 26.42
CA PRO A 164 14.91 11.20 27.03
C PRO A 164 15.16 10.79 28.48
N LYS A 165 16.38 11.04 28.96
CA LYS A 165 16.70 10.90 30.39
C LYS A 165 15.88 11.88 31.22
N GLN A 166 15.52 11.44 32.41
CA GLN A 166 14.83 12.26 33.40
C GLN A 166 15.83 13.11 34.18
N THR A 167 15.42 14.27 34.64
CA THR A 167 16.26 15.22 35.39
C THR A 167 15.63 15.48 36.76
N PRO A 168 16.39 15.70 37.85
CA PRO A 168 15.80 16.02 39.13
C PRO A 168 14.78 17.17 39.05
N GLY A 169 13.55 16.93 39.48
CA GLY A 169 12.46 17.90 39.43
C GLY A 169 11.74 18.06 38.09
N ALA A 170 12.11 17.28 37.06
CA ALA A 170 11.47 17.36 35.74
C ALA A 170 11.17 15.96 35.17
N TRP A 171 10.01 15.84 34.49
CA TRP A 171 9.63 14.65 33.73
C TRP A 171 9.64 14.96 32.23
N ASN A 172 10.72 14.56 31.56
CA ASN A 172 10.94 14.76 30.13
C ASN A 172 10.24 13.67 29.33
N ARG A 173 9.58 14.06 28.23
CA ARG A 173 8.91 13.16 27.29
C ARG A 173 9.16 13.63 25.87
N MET A 174 9.27 12.69 24.94
CA MET A 174 9.36 12.97 23.51
C MET A 174 8.11 12.46 22.81
N GLU A 175 7.46 13.34 22.05
CA GLU A 175 6.31 13.00 21.21
C GLU A 175 6.73 13.03 19.74
N TYR A 176 6.56 11.91 19.06
CA TYR A 176 6.84 11.76 17.64
C TYR A 176 5.57 12.08 16.85
N ARG A 177 5.53 13.29 16.28
CA ARG A 177 4.41 13.77 15.45
C ARG A 177 4.65 13.39 14.00
N GLY A 178 3.58 13.12 13.26
CA GLY A 178 3.65 13.13 11.79
C GLY A 178 4.08 14.52 11.28
N LEU A 179 4.52 14.59 10.02
CA LEU A 179 4.89 15.84 9.36
C LEU A 179 3.66 16.73 9.17
N ASP A 180 3.86 18.04 9.07
CA ASP A 180 2.80 18.96 8.66
C ASP A 180 2.55 18.83 7.14
N GLY A 181 1.28 18.85 6.73
CA GLY A 181 0.88 18.65 5.33
C GLY A 181 0.61 17.19 4.96
N PHE A 182 0.90 16.83 3.71
CA PHE A 182 0.75 15.48 3.15
C PHE A 182 2.08 14.98 2.54
N VAL A 183 2.21 13.68 2.38
CA VAL A 183 3.35 13.05 1.68
C VAL A 183 2.93 12.66 0.27
N LEU A 184 3.73 13.02 -0.73
CA LEU A 184 3.57 12.52 -2.09
C LEU A 184 4.43 11.26 -2.28
N ALA A 185 3.80 10.11 -2.45
CA ALA A 185 4.46 8.85 -2.77
C ALA A 185 4.40 8.59 -4.27
N ILE A 186 5.55 8.53 -4.94
CA ILE A 186 5.66 8.17 -6.36
C ILE A 186 6.42 6.85 -6.46
N SER A 187 5.73 5.77 -6.80
CA SER A 187 6.33 4.43 -6.79
C SER A 187 6.73 3.94 -8.19
N PRO A 188 7.83 3.18 -8.30
CA PRO A 188 8.30 2.64 -9.57
C PRO A 188 7.49 1.40 -9.99
N PHE A 189 7.77 0.89 -11.19
CA PHE A 189 7.07 -0.29 -11.72
C PHE A 189 7.67 -1.63 -11.31
N ASN A 190 8.93 -1.63 -10.89
CA ASN A 190 9.74 -2.85 -10.79
C ASN A 190 9.41 -3.69 -9.55
N PHE A 191 8.77 -3.13 -8.53
CA PHE A 191 8.34 -3.83 -7.33
C PHE A 191 6.98 -3.33 -6.84
N THR A 192 6.05 -4.26 -6.63
CA THR A 192 4.75 -3.98 -5.99
C THR A 192 4.95 -3.59 -4.52
N ALA A 193 5.90 -4.25 -3.84
CA ALA A 193 6.27 -3.96 -2.45
C ALA A 193 6.75 -2.52 -2.25
N LEU A 194 7.43 -1.92 -3.23
CA LEU A 194 7.86 -0.52 -3.14
C LEU A 194 6.69 0.46 -3.20
N GLY A 195 5.66 0.15 -4.01
CA GLY A 195 4.40 0.89 -4.00
C GLY A 195 3.77 0.87 -2.61
N ALA A 196 3.63 -0.33 -2.05
CA ALA A 196 3.11 -0.53 -0.71
C ALA A 196 3.90 0.22 0.37
N ASN A 197 5.23 0.08 0.36
CA ASN A 197 6.08 0.65 1.41
C ASN A 197 6.13 2.18 1.34
N LEU A 198 6.31 2.76 0.15
CA LEU A 198 6.38 4.21 -0.03
C LEU A 198 5.07 4.89 0.40
N SER A 199 3.92 4.25 0.19
CA SER A 199 2.64 4.79 0.65
C SER A 199 2.37 4.51 2.13
N CYS A 200 2.71 3.34 2.64
CA CYS A 200 2.28 2.92 3.98
C CYS A 200 3.26 3.29 5.09
N ALA A 201 4.56 3.37 4.83
CA ALA A 201 5.54 3.77 5.84
C ALA A 201 5.28 5.18 6.41
N PRO A 202 5.08 6.24 5.60
CA PRO A 202 4.68 7.54 6.13
C PRO A 202 3.30 7.49 6.79
N ALA A 203 2.34 6.75 6.23
CA ALA A 203 1.00 6.62 6.81
C ALA A 203 1.02 5.98 8.21
N LEU A 204 1.83 4.95 8.42
CA LEU A 204 2.03 4.29 9.72
C LEU A 204 2.47 5.29 10.80
N MET A 205 3.34 6.24 10.42
CA MET A 205 3.87 7.29 11.30
C MET A 205 2.94 8.51 11.46
N GLY A 206 1.67 8.42 11.05
CA GLY A 206 0.68 9.49 11.27
C GLY A 206 0.61 10.55 10.17
N ASN A 207 1.20 10.29 8.99
CA ASN A 207 1.06 11.15 7.82
C ASN A 207 -0.15 10.73 6.97
N THR A 208 -0.67 11.65 6.17
CA THR A 208 -1.57 11.33 5.04
C THR A 208 -0.77 11.35 3.75
N VAL A 209 -1.23 10.61 2.75
CA VAL A 209 -0.44 10.30 1.55
C VAL A 209 -1.28 10.42 0.29
N ILE A 210 -0.74 11.12 -0.70
CA ILE A 210 -1.20 10.99 -2.09
C ILE A 210 -0.23 10.03 -2.77
N TRP A 211 -0.73 8.89 -3.24
CA TRP A 211 0.07 7.86 -3.86
C TRP A 211 -0.18 7.81 -5.35
N LYS A 212 0.82 8.20 -6.14
CA LYS A 212 0.84 8.00 -7.60
C LYS A 212 1.66 6.74 -7.94
N PRO A 213 1.02 5.63 -8.31
CA PRO A 213 1.72 4.43 -8.78
C PRO A 213 2.27 4.59 -10.20
N ALA A 214 3.28 3.79 -10.55
CA ALA A 214 3.72 3.65 -11.93
C ALA A 214 2.63 3.03 -12.81
N ARG A 215 2.51 3.52 -14.05
CA ARG A 215 1.53 3.06 -15.05
C ARG A 215 1.56 1.54 -15.27
N THR A 216 2.75 0.97 -15.37
CA THR A 216 2.97 -0.46 -15.65
C THR A 216 2.88 -1.36 -14.41
N ALA A 217 2.63 -0.80 -13.22
CA ALA A 217 2.34 -1.58 -12.00
C ALA A 217 0.95 -1.24 -11.43
N MET A 218 0.06 -0.67 -12.25
CA MET A 218 -1.22 -0.17 -11.78
C MET A 218 -2.15 -1.27 -11.25
N LEU A 219 -2.19 -2.43 -11.92
CA LEU A 219 -3.09 -3.53 -11.53
C LEU A 219 -2.76 -4.08 -10.13
N SER A 220 -1.49 -4.40 -9.89
CA SER A 220 -1.03 -4.92 -8.60
C SER A 220 -1.17 -3.89 -7.48
N ASN A 221 -0.80 -2.64 -7.75
CA ASN A 221 -0.96 -1.53 -6.81
C ASN A 221 -2.42 -1.20 -6.51
N TYR A 222 -3.32 -1.34 -7.49
CA TYR A 222 -4.75 -1.19 -7.29
C TYR A 222 -5.30 -2.29 -6.36
N TYR A 223 -4.99 -3.56 -6.63
CA TYR A 223 -5.42 -4.65 -5.74
C TYR A 223 -4.82 -4.50 -4.34
N PHE A 224 -3.58 -4.07 -4.22
CA PHE A 224 -3.00 -3.73 -2.92
C PHE A 224 -3.78 -2.61 -2.22
N TYR A 225 -4.16 -1.55 -2.93
CA TYR A 225 -4.99 -0.48 -2.35
C TYR A 225 -6.35 -1.00 -1.88
N MET A 226 -7.02 -1.87 -2.67
CA MET A 226 -8.26 -2.50 -2.26
C MET A 226 -8.09 -3.37 -1.00
N MET A 227 -6.96 -4.05 -0.86
CA MET A 227 -6.60 -4.79 0.35
C MET A 227 -6.43 -3.86 1.56
N LEU A 228 -5.86 -2.65 1.38
CA LEU A 228 -5.78 -1.66 2.45
C LEU A 228 -7.16 -1.18 2.91
N LEU A 229 -8.10 -0.98 1.98
CA LEU A 229 -9.49 -0.66 2.32
C LEU A 229 -10.12 -1.79 3.15
N GLU A 230 -9.92 -3.06 2.76
CA GLU A 230 -10.36 -4.22 3.55
C GLU A 230 -9.69 -4.29 4.93
N ALA A 231 -8.41 -3.88 5.02
CA ALA A 231 -7.68 -3.78 6.28
C ALA A 231 -8.22 -2.68 7.21
N GLY A 232 -9.07 -1.79 6.72
CA GLY A 232 -9.68 -0.71 7.49
C GLY A 232 -8.91 0.61 7.43
N LEU A 233 -8.15 0.84 6.35
CA LEU A 233 -7.53 2.14 6.09
C LEU A 233 -8.63 3.23 6.06
N PRO A 234 -8.54 4.28 6.89
CA PRO A 234 -9.53 5.33 6.88
C PRO A 234 -9.50 6.14 5.57
N PRO A 235 -10.66 6.62 5.09
CA PRO A 235 -10.75 7.59 4.01
C PRO A 235 -9.78 8.76 4.17
N GLY A 236 -9.10 9.15 3.09
CA GLY A 236 -8.17 10.28 3.03
C GLY A 236 -6.78 10.03 3.62
N VAL A 237 -6.54 8.89 4.29
CA VAL A 237 -5.20 8.58 4.81
C VAL A 237 -4.23 8.24 3.67
N ILE A 238 -4.66 7.43 2.72
CA ILE A 238 -3.94 7.23 1.45
C ILE A 238 -4.96 7.44 0.32
N ASN A 239 -4.70 8.42 -0.53
CA ASN A 239 -5.43 8.66 -1.78
C ASN A 239 -4.66 7.99 -2.92
N PHE A 240 -5.26 6.99 -3.57
CA PHE A 240 -4.67 6.27 -4.71
C PHE A 240 -4.95 7.07 -5.98
N LEU A 241 -3.91 7.65 -6.57
CA LEU A 241 -4.06 8.66 -7.61
C LEU A 241 -3.26 8.30 -8.87
N PRO A 242 -3.79 7.42 -9.74
CA PRO A 242 -3.29 7.28 -11.10
C PRO A 242 -3.34 8.64 -11.78
N ALA A 243 -2.20 9.18 -12.19
CA ALA A 243 -2.10 10.48 -12.83
C ALA A 243 -0.86 10.54 -13.72
N SER A 244 -0.86 11.44 -14.71
CA SER A 244 0.32 11.67 -15.53
C SER A 244 1.48 12.23 -14.68
N GLY A 245 2.73 11.95 -15.10
CA GLY A 245 3.89 12.48 -14.39
C GLY A 245 3.90 14.01 -14.37
N SER A 246 3.57 14.64 -15.50
CA SER A 246 3.53 16.09 -15.64
C SER A 246 2.45 16.76 -14.78
N ALA A 247 1.30 16.11 -14.57
CA ALA A 247 0.27 16.65 -13.69
C ALA A 247 0.73 16.66 -12.22
N ILE A 248 1.35 15.56 -11.77
CA ILE A 248 1.85 15.40 -10.40
C ILE A 248 3.06 16.28 -10.10
N SER A 249 3.93 16.58 -11.07
CA SER A 249 5.12 17.41 -10.85
C SER A 249 4.83 18.88 -10.48
N ARG A 250 3.56 19.29 -10.43
CA ARG A 250 3.13 20.64 -10.05
C ARG A 250 2.73 20.77 -8.57
N LEU A 251 2.71 19.65 -7.85
CA LEU A 251 2.43 19.56 -6.41
C LEU A 251 3.58 20.07 -5.54
#